data_AF-A0A086ZJD5-F1
#
_entry.id   AF-A0A086ZJD5-F1
#
_cell.length_a   1.000
_cell.length_b   1.000
_cell.length_c   1.000
_cell.angle_alpha   90.00
_cell.angle_beta   90.00
_cell.angle_gamma   90.00
#
_symmetry.space_group_name_H-M   'P 1'
#
loop_
_entity.id
_entity.type
_entity.pdbx_description
1 polymer ?
#
loop_
_entity_poly.entity_id
_entity_poly.type
_entity_poly.pdbx_seq_one_letter_code
_entity_poly.pdbx_strand_id
1 'polypeptide(L)'
;MLKAISNPVGMRILGALKVNDPQTVGSISKQLDLPPPPGPISYHLQQLPMMRLVEKMHPTDVDKRESWWRAYQPATHIDEDTSETPEERFDEGDLFRRSAALPYEQAYERYLDNMEAVAEEWVEAGTSSDHILRLTASQTRQTGSDINNMIE
;
A
#
# COMPACT_ATOMS: atom_id res chain seq x y z
N MET A 1 -11.69 13.26 -2.53
CA MET A 1 -10.66 12.38 -3.12
C MET A 1 -10.19 11.31 -2.13
N LEU A 2 -9.94 11.66 -0.85
CA LEU A 2 -9.31 10.75 0.12
C LEU A 2 -10.11 9.59 0.72
N LYS A 3 -11.45 9.58 0.69
CA LYS A 3 -12.25 8.57 1.43
C LYS A 3 -11.84 7.10 1.19
N ALA A 4 -11.28 6.79 0.02
CA ALA A 4 -10.84 5.44 -0.32
C ALA A 4 -9.53 5.01 0.35
N ILE A 5 -8.55 5.91 0.49
CA ILE A 5 -7.26 5.63 1.18
C ILE A 5 -7.31 5.94 2.67
N SER A 6 -8.25 6.78 3.11
CA SER A 6 -8.53 7.01 4.53
C SER A 6 -9.14 5.79 5.23
N ASN A 7 -9.32 4.69 4.51
CA ASN A 7 -9.91 3.45 5.03
C ASN A 7 -8.83 2.35 5.12
N PRO A 8 -8.62 1.74 6.29
CA PRO A 8 -7.68 0.63 6.45
C PRO A 8 -7.89 -0.53 5.47
N VAL A 9 -9.13 -0.83 5.08
CA VAL A 9 -9.44 -1.87 4.07
C VAL A 9 -8.89 -1.46 2.71
N GLY A 10 -9.04 -0.20 2.31
CA GLY A 10 -8.48 0.32 1.06
C GLY A 10 -6.95 0.20 1.04
N MET A 11 -6.29 0.51 2.15
CA MET A 11 -4.84 0.37 2.30
C MET A 11 -4.38 -1.10 2.30
N ARG A 12 -5.14 -2.01 2.92
CA ARG A 12 -4.87 -3.47 2.84
C ARG A 12 -5.00 -4.00 1.40
N ILE A 13 -5.99 -3.53 0.64
CA ILE A 13 -6.16 -3.87 -0.78
C ILE A 13 -4.98 -3.35 -1.60
N LEU A 14 -4.59 -2.09 -1.41
CA LEU A 14 -3.43 -1.51 -2.09
C LEU A 14 -2.14 -2.30 -1.77
N GLY A 15 -1.92 -2.62 -0.49
CA GLY A 15 -0.77 -3.44 -0.08
C GLY A 15 -0.76 -4.83 -0.71
N ALA A 16 -1.91 -5.51 -0.77
CA ALA A 16 -2.03 -6.82 -1.42
C ALA A 16 -1.69 -6.76 -2.92
N LEU A 17 -2.16 -5.72 -3.62
CA LEU A 17 -1.88 -5.52 -5.03
C LEU A 17 -0.42 -5.15 -5.31
N LYS A 18 0.24 -4.41 -4.41
CA LYS A 18 1.68 -4.10 -4.55
C LYS A 18 2.58 -5.31 -4.40
N VAL A 19 2.16 -6.30 -3.61
CA VAL A 19 2.93 -7.54 -3.41
C VAL A 19 2.64 -8.55 -4.52
N ASN A 20 1.37 -8.72 -4.88
CA ASN A 20 0.94 -9.66 -5.91
C ASN A 20 0.01 -8.93 -6.87
N ASP A 21 0.50 -8.52 -8.03
CA ASP A 21 -0.34 -8.10 -9.16
C ASP A 21 -0.03 -8.93 -10.42
N PRO A 22 -1.01 -9.05 -11.34
CA PRO A 22 -2.42 -8.67 -11.20
C PRO A 22 -3.25 -9.69 -10.40
N GLN A 23 -4.33 -9.24 -9.76
CA GLN A 23 -5.24 -10.11 -8.98
C GLN A 23 -6.73 -9.89 -9.29
N THR A 24 -7.52 -10.94 -9.10
CA THR A 24 -8.98 -10.87 -9.14
C THR A 24 -9.56 -10.36 -7.82
N VAL A 25 -10.77 -9.80 -7.86
CA VAL A 25 -11.53 -9.44 -6.65
C VAL A 25 -11.66 -10.63 -5.68
N GLY A 26 -11.87 -11.84 -6.21
CA GLY A 26 -11.96 -13.07 -5.42
C GLY A 26 -10.64 -13.46 -4.75
N SER A 27 -9.52 -13.33 -5.46
CA SER A 27 -8.17 -13.57 -4.90
C SER A 27 -7.87 -12.61 -3.75
N ILE A 28 -8.15 -11.32 -3.94
CA ILE A 28 -7.95 -10.28 -2.91
C ILE A 28 -8.83 -10.57 -1.68
N SER A 29 -10.09 -10.97 -1.89
CA SER A 29 -11.00 -11.37 -0.80
C SER A 29 -10.46 -12.52 0.02
N LYS A 30 -9.97 -13.57 -0.65
CA LYS A 30 -9.37 -14.72 0.02
C LYS A 30 -8.08 -14.35 0.75
N GLN A 31 -7.20 -13.57 0.13
CA GLN A 31 -5.92 -13.15 0.72
C GLN A 31 -6.10 -12.29 1.97
N LEU A 32 -7.12 -11.44 1.99
CA LEU A 32 -7.37 -10.49 3.09
C LEU A 32 -8.37 -11.01 4.14
N ASP A 33 -8.86 -12.24 3.99
CA ASP A 33 -9.94 -12.82 4.80
C ASP A 33 -11.15 -11.87 4.92
N LEU A 34 -11.59 -11.37 3.77
CA LEU A 34 -12.73 -10.45 3.65
C LEU A 34 -13.88 -11.15 2.93
N PRO A 35 -15.15 -10.76 3.17
CA PRO A 35 -16.31 -11.38 2.53
C PRO A 35 -16.19 -11.41 1.00
N PRO A 36 -16.60 -12.52 0.35
CA PRO A 36 -16.53 -12.66 -1.10
C PRO A 36 -17.46 -11.66 -1.81
N PRO A 37 -17.18 -11.31 -3.08
CA PRO A 37 -18.02 -10.39 -3.83
C PRO A 37 -19.44 -10.97 -4.08
N PRO A 38 -20.48 -10.12 -4.20
CA PRO A 38 -20.44 -8.66 -4.05
C PRO A 38 -20.28 -8.24 -2.57
N GLY A 39 -19.28 -7.40 -2.29
CA GLY A 39 -18.91 -7.08 -0.92
C GLY A 39 -18.01 -5.84 -0.80
N PRO A 40 -17.50 -5.55 0.41
CA PRO A 40 -16.75 -4.32 0.71
C PRO A 40 -15.55 -4.07 -0.21
N ILE A 41 -14.90 -5.15 -0.70
CA ILE A 41 -13.75 -5.03 -1.60
C ILE A 41 -14.14 -4.39 -2.93
N SER A 42 -15.25 -4.80 -3.54
CA SER A 42 -15.71 -4.23 -4.81
C SER A 42 -15.96 -2.72 -4.69
N TYR A 43 -16.48 -2.27 -3.55
CA TYR A 43 -16.66 -0.85 -3.26
C TYR A 43 -15.30 -0.14 -3.23
N HIS A 44 -14.34 -0.63 -2.44
CA HIS A 44 -13.02 0.02 -2.34
C HIS A 44 -12.25 0.04 -3.67
N LEU A 45 -12.24 -1.07 -4.42
CA LEU A 45 -11.57 -1.15 -5.72
C LEU A 45 -12.17 -0.18 -6.75
N GLN A 46 -13.47 0.14 -6.67
CA GLN A 46 -14.07 1.14 -7.55
C GLN A 46 -13.64 2.58 -7.20
N GLN A 47 -13.25 2.84 -5.95
CA GLN A 47 -12.85 4.19 -5.51
C GLN A 47 -11.35 4.47 -5.69
N LEU A 48 -10.50 3.45 -5.59
CA LEU A 48 -9.04 3.60 -5.66
C LEU A 48 -8.47 4.13 -7.00
N PRO A 49 -9.07 3.87 -8.18
CA PRO A 49 -8.60 4.44 -9.46
C PRO A 49 -8.61 5.96 -9.50
N MET A 50 -9.48 6.61 -8.73
CA MET A 50 -9.57 8.07 -8.67
C MET A 50 -8.28 8.73 -8.17
N MET A 51 -7.38 7.97 -7.54
CA MET A 51 -6.10 8.44 -7.03
C MET A 51 -4.91 7.83 -7.77
N ARG A 52 -5.12 7.18 -8.92
CA ARG A 52 -4.08 6.49 -9.69
C ARG A 52 -3.26 5.51 -8.84
N LEU A 53 -3.91 4.84 -7.88
CA LEU A 53 -3.27 3.85 -7.01
C LEU A 53 -3.42 2.43 -7.54
N VAL A 54 -4.60 2.13 -8.08
CA VAL A 54 -4.90 0.85 -8.72
C VAL A 54 -5.65 1.08 -10.02
N GLU A 55 -5.56 0.13 -10.94
CA GLU A 55 -6.36 0.13 -12.16
C GLU A 55 -7.01 -1.21 -12.40
N LYS A 56 -8.19 -1.14 -13.04
CA LYS A 56 -8.85 -2.32 -13.58
C LYS A 56 -8.21 -2.68 -14.91
N MET A 57 -7.95 -3.97 -15.11
CA MET A 57 -7.32 -4.48 -16.31
C MET A 57 -8.14 -5.60 -16.93
N HIS A 58 -7.89 -5.84 -18.21
CA HIS A 58 -8.56 -6.86 -19.01
C HIS A 58 -7.49 -7.73 -19.70
N PRO A 59 -6.86 -8.67 -18.97
CA PRO A 59 -5.87 -9.54 -19.57
C PRO A 59 -6.50 -10.39 -20.68
N THR A 60 -5.75 -10.67 -21.74
CA THR A 60 -6.25 -11.34 -22.95
C THR A 60 -6.56 -12.82 -22.75
N ASP A 61 -5.87 -13.48 -21.81
CA ASP A 61 -5.87 -14.95 -21.64
C ASP A 61 -6.48 -15.42 -20.30
N VAL A 62 -7.33 -14.59 -19.67
CA VAL A 62 -8.02 -14.93 -18.41
C VAL A 62 -9.54 -14.91 -18.55
N ASP A 63 -10.24 -15.48 -17.57
CA ASP A 63 -11.71 -15.46 -17.55
C ASP A 63 -12.24 -14.02 -17.53
N LYS A 64 -12.94 -13.64 -18.61
CA LYS A 64 -13.53 -12.30 -18.79
C LYS A 64 -14.67 -12.00 -17.81
N ARG A 65 -15.18 -13.02 -17.10
CA ARG A 65 -16.18 -12.86 -16.04
C ARG A 65 -15.56 -12.34 -14.75
N GLU A 66 -14.25 -12.50 -14.57
CA GLU A 66 -13.52 -12.03 -13.40
C GLU A 66 -13.07 -10.58 -13.59
N SER A 67 -13.08 -9.82 -12.48
CA SER A 67 -12.64 -8.43 -12.46
C SER A 67 -11.21 -8.37 -11.94
N TRP A 68 -10.27 -8.03 -12.84
CA TRP A 68 -8.83 -8.02 -12.58
C TRP A 68 -8.32 -6.61 -12.27
N TRP A 69 -7.38 -6.51 -11.34
CA TRP A 69 -6.83 -5.27 -10.83
C TRP A 69 -5.32 -5.38 -10.62
N ARG A 70 -4.61 -4.26 -10.76
CA ARG A 70 -3.19 -4.12 -10.38
C ARG A 70 -2.93 -2.79 -9.70
N ALA A 71 -1.80 -2.68 -8.99
CA ALA A 71 -1.30 -1.39 -8.53
C ALA A 71 -0.69 -0.62 -9.72
N TYR A 72 -0.78 0.72 -9.70
CA TYR A 72 -0.11 1.53 -10.72
C TYR A 72 1.41 1.59 -10.50
N GLN A 73 1.83 1.62 -9.23
CA GLN A 73 3.22 1.78 -8.83
C GLN A 73 3.50 0.99 -7.54
N PRO A 74 4.74 0.50 -7.35
CA PRO A 74 5.15 -0.17 -6.11
C PRO A 74 5.17 0.82 -4.92
N ALA A 75 5.57 2.06 -5.17
CA ALA A 75 5.54 3.15 -4.20
C ALA A 75 4.26 3.98 -4.32
N THR A 76 3.83 4.60 -3.23
CA THR A 76 2.77 5.63 -3.26
C THR A 76 3.37 6.89 -2.69
N HIS A 77 3.55 7.88 -3.56
CA HIS A 77 3.88 9.23 -3.17
C HIS A 77 2.58 10.02 -3.15
N ILE A 78 2.26 10.62 -2.00
CA ILE A 78 1.25 11.66 -1.98
C ILE A 78 1.99 12.92 -2.37
N ASP A 79 1.89 13.27 -3.66
CA ASP A 79 2.42 14.52 -4.15
C ASP A 79 1.67 15.67 -3.45
N GLU A 80 2.43 16.50 -2.72
CA GLU A 80 1.92 17.70 -2.06
C GLU A 80 1.31 18.71 -3.06
N ASP A 81 1.51 18.51 -4.36
CA ASP A 81 1.06 19.41 -5.43
C ASP A 81 -0.42 19.22 -5.80
N THR A 82 -1.10 18.17 -5.30
CA THR A 82 -2.52 17.95 -5.62
C THR A 82 -3.50 18.72 -4.74
N SER A 83 -3.06 19.25 -3.60
CA SER A 83 -3.95 19.97 -2.67
C SER A 83 -3.79 21.49 -2.82
N GLU A 84 -4.95 22.18 -2.84
CA GLU A 84 -5.06 23.60 -3.17
C GLU A 84 -4.42 24.50 -2.11
N THR A 85 -4.38 24.05 -0.85
CA THR A 85 -3.80 24.80 0.27
C THR A 85 -2.79 23.99 1.10
N PRO A 86 -1.83 24.63 1.78
CA PRO A 86 -0.91 23.93 2.69
C PRO A 86 -1.57 23.17 3.84
N GLU A 87 -2.72 23.64 4.32
CA GLU A 87 -3.49 23.00 5.39
C GLU A 87 -4.12 21.69 4.91
N GLU A 88 -4.75 21.71 3.72
CA GLU A 88 -5.27 20.50 3.09
C GLU A 88 -4.18 19.47 2.82
N ARG A 89 -2.99 19.89 2.36
CA ARG A 89 -1.84 18.97 2.16
C ARG A 89 -1.46 18.25 3.44
N PHE A 90 -1.38 18.99 4.55
CA PHE A 90 -1.02 18.43 5.84
C PHE A 90 -2.04 17.40 6.32
N ASP A 91 -3.32 17.73 6.23
CA ASP A 91 -4.44 16.87 6.64
C ASP A 91 -4.52 15.60 5.79
N GLU A 92 -4.33 15.72 4.47
CA GLU A 92 -4.38 14.59 3.55
C GLU A 92 -3.22 13.62 3.78
N GLY A 93 -2.00 14.15 3.94
CA GLY A 93 -0.82 13.34 4.26
C GLY A 93 -0.94 12.67 5.64
N ASP A 94 -1.46 13.37 6.65
CA ASP A 94 -1.64 12.79 7.99
C ASP A 94 -2.67 11.67 8.00
N LEU A 95 -3.79 11.88 7.31
CA LEU A 95 -4.85 10.89 7.19
C LEU A 95 -4.35 9.61 6.49
N PHE A 96 -3.61 9.75 5.39
CA PHE A 96 -3.00 8.59 4.74
C PHE A 96 -2.04 7.85 5.67
N ARG A 97 -1.12 8.55 6.33
CA ARG A 97 -0.15 7.93 7.25
C ARG A 97 -0.87 7.15 8.35
N ARG A 98 -1.93 7.71 8.94
CA ARG A 98 -2.76 7.04 9.96
C ARG A 98 -3.49 5.82 9.41
N SER A 99 -4.07 5.91 8.22
CA SER A 99 -4.77 4.80 7.59
C SER A 99 -3.83 3.68 7.13
N ALA A 100 -2.57 4.01 6.83
CA ALA A 100 -1.53 3.06 6.47
C ALA A 100 -0.92 2.33 7.68
N ALA A 101 -0.89 2.97 8.86
CA ALA A 101 -0.22 2.47 10.05
C ALA A 101 -0.70 1.06 10.46
N LEU A 102 -2.01 0.87 10.66
CA LEU A 102 -2.56 -0.42 11.09
C LEU A 102 -2.33 -1.54 10.05
N PRO A 103 -2.57 -1.33 8.74
CA PRO A 103 -2.19 -2.32 7.73
C PRO A 103 -0.70 -2.69 7.72
N TYR A 104 0.21 -1.75 7.98
CA TYR A 104 1.65 -2.03 8.05
C TYR A 104 1.99 -2.88 9.28
N GLU A 105 1.44 -2.54 10.44
CA GLU A 105 1.54 -3.37 11.65
C GLU A 105 1.05 -4.79 11.38
N GLN A 106 -0.15 -4.96 10.81
CA GLN A 106 -0.71 -6.27 10.45
C GLN A 106 0.11 -7.03 9.41
N ALA A 107 0.80 -6.34 8.51
CA ALA A 107 1.70 -6.97 7.55
C ALA A 107 2.96 -7.49 8.25
N TYR A 108 3.51 -6.70 9.18
CA TYR A 108 4.69 -7.08 9.94
C TYR A 108 4.41 -8.22 10.91
N GLU A 109 3.29 -8.19 11.65
CA GLU A 109 2.87 -9.29 12.52
C GLU A 109 2.69 -10.61 11.73
N ARG A 110 2.06 -10.55 10.55
CA ARG A 110 1.96 -11.74 9.68
C ARG A 110 3.33 -12.26 9.25
N TYR A 111 4.30 -11.39 9.00
CA TYR A 111 5.67 -11.80 8.70
C TYR A 111 6.31 -12.51 9.90
N LEU A 112 6.18 -11.94 11.11
CA LEU A 112 6.69 -12.55 12.34
C LEU A 112 6.05 -13.92 12.62
N ASP A 113 4.72 -14.03 12.50
CA ASP A 113 3.96 -15.27 12.70
C ASP A 113 4.36 -16.39 11.71
N ASN A 114 4.88 -16.03 10.54
CA ASN A 114 5.22 -16.97 9.47
C ASN A 114 6.72 -17.04 9.19
N MET A 115 7.57 -16.43 10.05
CA MET A 115 9.00 -16.32 9.80
C MET A 115 9.68 -17.70 9.67
N GLU A 116 9.21 -18.70 10.41
CA GLU A 116 9.70 -20.09 10.32
C GLU A 116 9.41 -20.76 8.97
N ALA A 117 8.41 -20.29 8.23
CA ALA A 117 8.06 -20.79 6.90
C ALA A 117 8.82 -20.05 5.78
N VAL A 118 9.53 -18.96 6.11
CA VAL A 118 10.38 -18.23 5.16
C VAL A 118 11.71 -18.99 5.01
N ALA A 119 12.18 -19.14 3.77
CA ALA A 119 13.47 -19.79 3.53
C ALA A 119 14.60 -19.03 4.21
N GLU A 120 15.52 -19.76 4.85
CA GLU A 120 16.59 -19.22 5.69
C GLU A 120 17.41 -18.13 4.99
N GLU A 121 17.73 -18.31 3.71
CA GLU A 121 18.45 -17.33 2.90
C GLU A 121 17.79 -15.94 2.85
N TRP A 122 16.46 -15.88 2.92
CA TRP A 122 15.70 -14.62 2.91
C TRP A 122 15.61 -14.00 4.31
N VAL A 123 15.59 -14.82 5.36
CA VAL A 123 15.65 -14.34 6.74
C VAL A 123 17.02 -13.72 7.02
N GLU A 124 18.10 -14.40 6.62
CA GLU A 124 19.48 -13.93 6.80
C GLU A 124 19.81 -12.69 5.96
N ALA A 125 19.29 -12.60 4.73
CA ALA A 125 19.47 -11.41 3.89
C ALA A 125 18.64 -10.20 4.37
N GLY A 126 17.62 -10.44 5.20
CA GLY A 126 16.77 -9.40 5.77
C GLY A 126 17.53 -8.49 6.73
N THR A 127 17.14 -7.22 6.77
CA THR A 127 17.64 -6.27 7.77
C THR A 127 16.50 -5.78 8.65
N SER A 128 16.75 -5.70 9.96
CA SER A 128 15.86 -5.06 10.92
C SER A 128 16.69 -4.09 11.76
N SER A 129 16.43 -2.80 11.62
CA SER A 129 17.12 -1.76 12.39
C SER A 129 16.11 -0.84 13.07
N ASP A 130 16.29 -0.61 14.37
CA ASP A 130 15.55 0.40 15.14
C ASP A 130 16.52 1.48 15.62
N HIS A 131 16.50 2.63 14.96
CA HIS A 131 17.42 3.75 15.24
C HIS A 131 16.65 5.07 15.35
N ILE A 132 16.91 5.80 16.43
CA ILE A 132 16.42 7.16 16.62
C ILE A 132 17.54 8.14 16.26
N LEU A 133 17.37 8.88 15.16
CA LEU A 133 18.33 9.89 14.71
C LEU A 133 18.00 11.27 15.30
N ARG A 134 19.00 11.98 15.83
CA ARG A 134 18.86 13.36 16.32
C ARG A 134 19.43 14.33 15.28
N LEU A 135 18.57 14.83 14.40
CA LEU A 135 18.95 15.64 13.23
C LEU A 135 18.34 17.05 13.29
N THR A 136 19.02 18.02 12.70
CA THR A 136 18.42 19.33 12.37
C THR A 136 17.48 19.19 11.18
N ALA A 137 16.61 20.19 10.94
CA ALA A 137 15.69 20.18 9.80
C ALA A 137 16.41 20.06 8.43
N SER A 138 17.60 20.64 8.28
CA SER A 138 18.38 20.49 7.04
C SER A 138 18.94 19.07 6.88
N GLN A 139 19.42 18.47 7.97
CA GLN A 139 19.89 17.09 7.97
C GLN A 139 18.76 16.10 7.69
N THR A 140 17.57 16.28 8.28
CA THR A 140 16.41 15.44 8.02
C THR A 140 16.02 15.45 6.54
N ARG A 141 16.02 16.62 5.89
CA ARG A 141 15.75 16.71 4.44
C ARG A 141 16.80 15.97 3.62
N GLN A 142 18.08 16.12 3.96
CA GLN A 142 19.16 15.42 3.26
C GLN A 142 19.02 13.91 3.40
N THR A 143 18.87 13.41 4.64
CA THR A 143 18.70 11.97 4.91
C THR A 143 17.48 11.39 4.19
N GLY A 144 16.35 12.10 4.16
CA GLY A 144 15.17 11.67 3.40
C GLY A 144 15.44 11.57 1.90
N SER A 145 16.14 12.55 1.33
CA SER A 145 16.56 12.49 -0.08
C SER A 145 17.51 11.34 -0.35
N ASP A 146 18.47 11.08 0.54
CA ASP A 146 19.44 9.99 0.39
C ASP A 146 18.74 8.63 0.40
N ILE A 147 17.77 8.43 1.31
CA ILE A 147 16.97 7.20 1.39
C ILE A 147 16.15 7.01 0.11
N ASN A 148 15.45 8.04 -0.37
CA ASN A 148 14.65 7.94 -1.59
C ASN A 148 15.52 7.59 -2.81
N ASN A 149 16.71 8.19 -2.92
CA ASN A 149 17.66 7.87 -3.99
C ASN A 149 18.21 6.43 -3.94
N MET A 150 18.10 5.72 -2.81
CA MET A 150 18.50 4.32 -2.71
C MET A 150 17.43 3.33 -3.19
N ILE A 151 16.17 3.77 -3.28
CA ILE A 151 15.00 2.91 -3.57
C ILE A 151 14.33 3.20 -4.92
N GLU A 152 14.72 4.28 -5.59
CA GLU A 152 14.35 4.63 -6.97
C GLU A 152 15.36 4.08 -7.99
#